data_AF-A0A7C0U474-F1
#
_entry.id   AF-A0A7C0U474-F1
#
_cell.length_a   1.000
_cell.length_b   1.000
_cell.length_c   1.000
_cell.angle_alpha   90.00
_cell.angle_beta   90.00
_cell.angle_gamma   90.00
#
_symmetry.space_group_name_H-M   'P 1'
#
loop_
_entity.id
_entity.type
_entity.pdbx_description
1 polymer ?
#
loop_
_entity_poly.entity_id
_entity_poly.type
_entity_poly.pdbx_seq_one_letter_code
_entity_poly.pdbx_strand_id
1 'polypeptide(L)'
;MELEILGKSPIESNPPCGLDVRYEPEFEELQNEIDKLSSPTGGTIEWSKVLELSSKILTEKSKDLLVTSYLCTALVELKGIEGFVKGLKIYKDMIENFWENLFPPKKRLRGRIRAIEWWIEKVGNSLKRKEIKEIPEELHKEINQLLEEIDKLLTNLLTEP
;
A
#
# COMPACT_ATOMS: atom_id res chain seq x y z
N MET A 1 -4.00 1.85 16.53
CA MET A 1 -3.48 2.80 15.52
C MET A 1 -4.53 2.96 14.43
N GLU A 2 -4.92 4.19 14.14
CA GLU A 2 -5.91 4.50 13.09
C GLU A 2 -5.20 4.55 11.74
N LEU A 3 -5.08 3.39 11.07
CA LEU A 3 -4.30 3.27 9.82
C LEU A 3 -4.74 4.24 8.70
N GLU A 4 -5.97 4.76 8.75
CA GLU A 4 -6.52 5.68 7.76
C GLU A 4 -5.81 7.04 7.77
N ILE A 5 -5.16 7.41 8.89
CA ILE A 5 -4.40 8.66 8.97
C ILE A 5 -3.08 8.60 8.18
N LEU A 6 -2.59 7.39 7.85
CA LEU A 6 -1.26 7.19 7.24
C LEU A 6 -1.12 7.90 5.89
N GLY A 7 -2.19 7.93 5.10
CA GLY A 7 -2.27 8.61 3.81
C GLY A 7 -2.58 10.11 3.91
N LYS A 8 -2.87 10.65 5.10
CA LYS A 8 -3.26 12.06 5.30
C LYS A 8 -2.27 12.86 6.14
N SER A 9 -1.64 12.21 7.12
CA SER A 9 -0.76 12.87 8.09
C SER A 9 0.69 12.80 7.61
N PRO A 10 1.40 13.95 7.51
CA PRO A 10 2.82 13.93 7.20
C PRO A 10 3.60 13.23 8.33
N ILE A 11 4.85 12.86 8.05
CA ILE A 11 5.78 12.44 9.09
C ILE A 11 6.17 13.67 9.90
N GLU A 12 6.29 13.53 11.22
CA GLU A 12 6.62 14.64 12.12
C GLU A 12 8.02 15.25 11.87
N SER A 13 8.87 14.56 11.11
CA SER A 13 10.19 15.03 10.68
C SER A 13 10.12 15.93 9.43
N ASN A 14 11.17 16.73 9.20
CA ASN A 14 11.39 17.41 7.91
C ASN A 14 12.38 16.58 7.06
N PRO A 15 12.03 16.17 5.82
CA PRO A 15 10.83 16.52 5.03
C PRO A 15 9.56 15.75 5.45
N PRO A 16 8.36 16.27 5.14
CA PRO A 16 7.07 15.71 5.57
C PRO A 16 6.75 14.32 4.99
N CYS A 17 7.46 13.90 3.93
CA CYS A 17 7.40 12.55 3.37
C CYS A 17 8.50 11.62 3.90
N GLY A 18 9.36 12.11 4.81
CA GLY A 18 10.50 11.36 5.33
C GLY A 18 11.59 11.10 4.28
N LEU A 19 12.33 10.00 4.45
CA LEU A 19 13.49 9.67 3.62
C LEU A 19 13.30 8.33 2.88
N ASP A 20 14.21 8.02 1.95
CA ASP A 20 14.20 6.73 1.25
C ASP A 20 14.55 5.61 2.24
N VAL A 21 13.64 4.65 2.42
CA VAL A 21 13.76 3.59 3.44
C VAL A 21 14.60 2.39 3.03
N ARG A 22 15.17 2.37 1.82
CA ARG A 22 15.88 1.18 1.28
C ARG A 22 16.99 0.60 2.18
N TYR A 23 17.57 1.42 3.05
CA TYR A 23 18.65 1.01 3.97
C TYR A 23 18.22 1.00 5.44
N GLU A 24 16.93 1.21 5.72
CA GLU A 24 16.41 1.14 7.08
C GLU A 24 16.21 -0.34 7.48
N PRO A 25 16.61 -0.75 8.70
CA PRO A 25 16.45 -2.12 9.17
C PRO A 25 15.01 -2.62 9.12
N GLU A 26 14.03 -1.77 9.44
CA GLU A 26 12.61 -2.13 9.37
C GLU A 26 12.16 -2.45 7.94
N PHE A 27 12.72 -1.78 6.94
CA PHE A 27 12.41 -2.06 5.54
C PHE A 27 13.06 -3.37 5.08
N GLU A 28 14.30 -3.63 5.48
CA GLU A 28 14.96 -4.92 5.23
C GLU A 28 14.15 -6.09 5.84
N GLU A 29 13.72 -5.95 7.09
CA GLU A 29 12.90 -6.95 7.76
C GLU A 29 11.54 -7.16 7.06
N LEU A 30 10.89 -6.08 6.65
CA LEU A 30 9.66 -6.13 5.87
C LEU A 30 9.86 -6.84 4.53
N GLN A 31 10.96 -6.54 3.83
CA GLN A 31 11.29 -7.13 2.54
C GLN A 31 11.56 -8.63 2.68
N ASN A 32 12.32 -9.05 3.70
CA ASN A 32 12.56 -10.45 4.02
C ASN A 32 11.27 -11.24 4.26
N GLU A 33 10.27 -10.61 4.89
CA GLU A 33 8.96 -11.22 5.10
C GLU A 33 8.19 -11.39 3.78
N ILE A 34 8.17 -10.34 2.94
CA ILE A 34 7.52 -10.37 1.63
C ILE A 34 8.18 -11.37 0.67
N ASP A 35 9.50 -11.51 0.70
CA ASP A 35 10.26 -12.39 -0.19
C ASP A 35 9.93 -13.88 0.01
N LYS A 36 9.37 -14.25 1.17
CA LYS A 36 8.82 -15.60 1.40
C LYS A 36 7.72 -15.96 0.40
N LEU A 37 7.02 -14.98 -0.20
CA LEU A 37 6.02 -15.23 -1.26
C LEU A 37 6.59 -15.96 -2.47
N SER A 38 7.86 -15.72 -2.77
CA SER A 38 8.53 -16.20 -3.98
C SER A 38 9.46 -17.38 -3.69
N SER A 39 9.66 -17.72 -2.42
CA SER A 39 10.60 -18.75 -2.00
C SER A 39 9.89 -20.09 -1.79
N PRO A 40 10.23 -21.16 -2.53
CA PRO A 40 9.68 -22.50 -2.30
C PRO A 40 10.01 -23.07 -0.92
N THR A 41 11.06 -22.56 -0.28
CA THR A 41 11.47 -22.92 1.09
C THR A 41 11.18 -21.81 2.10
N GLY A 42 10.58 -20.70 1.64
CA GLY A 42 10.12 -19.62 2.50
C GLY A 42 9.02 -20.14 3.40
N GLY A 43 9.17 -19.95 4.71
CA GLY A 43 8.11 -20.28 5.65
C GLY A 43 6.82 -19.52 5.35
N THR A 44 5.78 -19.79 6.13
CA THR A 44 4.52 -19.03 6.04
C THR A 44 4.76 -17.56 6.36
N ILE A 45 4.13 -16.69 5.58
CA ILE A 45 4.21 -15.24 5.79
C ILE A 45 3.40 -14.84 7.01
N GLU A 46 4.00 -14.00 7.84
CA GLU A 46 3.36 -13.38 8.99
C GLU A 46 2.75 -12.03 8.58
N TRP A 47 1.54 -12.06 8.03
CA TRP A 47 0.88 -10.83 7.55
C TRP A 47 0.65 -9.78 8.64
N SER A 48 0.51 -10.17 9.90
CA SER A 48 0.47 -9.24 11.04
C SER A 48 1.77 -8.45 11.17
N LYS A 49 2.91 -9.10 10.94
CA LYS A 49 4.24 -8.49 10.96
C LYS A 49 4.43 -7.53 9.79
N VAL A 50 3.99 -7.92 8.59
CA VAL A 50 3.97 -7.03 7.42
C VAL A 50 3.15 -5.77 7.71
N LEU A 51 1.94 -5.93 8.28
CA LEU A 51 1.09 -4.81 8.67
C LEU A 51 1.78 -3.88 9.68
N GLU A 52 2.39 -4.45 10.72
CA GLU A 52 3.07 -3.69 11.77
C GLU A 52 4.27 -2.89 11.23
N LEU A 53 5.20 -3.56 10.53
CA LEU A 53 6.40 -2.95 9.97
C LEU A 53 6.05 -1.87 8.94
N SER A 54 5.12 -2.15 8.03
CA SER A 54 4.68 -1.15 7.06
C SER A 54 4.04 0.05 7.75
N SER A 55 3.21 -0.15 8.77
CA SER A 55 2.59 0.97 9.50
C SER A 55 3.62 1.82 10.21
N LYS A 56 4.61 1.19 10.86
CA LYS A 56 5.71 1.89 11.54
C LYS A 56 6.51 2.74 10.54
N ILE A 57 6.91 2.17 9.42
CA ILE A 57 7.64 2.88 8.37
C ILE A 57 6.83 4.08 7.83
N LEU A 58 5.55 3.88 7.52
CA LEU A 58 4.67 4.93 6.97
C LEU A 58 4.34 6.03 7.97
N THR A 59 4.46 5.76 9.26
CA THR A 59 4.25 6.73 10.34
C THR A 59 5.51 7.53 10.63
N GLU A 60 6.66 6.84 10.74
CA GLU A 60 7.87 7.40 11.37
C GLU A 60 8.99 7.72 10.37
N LYS A 61 9.02 7.07 9.20
CA LYS A 61 10.24 7.02 8.36
C LYS A 61 10.04 7.52 6.94
N SER A 62 9.00 7.05 6.24
CA SER A 62 8.79 7.38 4.83
C SER A 62 7.36 7.23 4.37
N LYS A 63 6.88 8.19 3.59
CA LYS A 63 5.72 8.00 2.71
C LYS A 63 6.21 7.28 1.47
N ASP A 64 6.12 5.96 1.48
CA ASP A 64 6.62 5.09 0.41
C ASP A 64 5.50 4.24 -0.19
N LEU A 65 5.38 4.25 -1.51
CA LEU A 65 4.31 3.60 -2.25
C LEU A 65 4.43 2.08 -2.24
N LEU A 66 5.65 1.53 -2.24
CA LEU A 66 5.87 0.09 -2.13
C LEU A 66 5.52 -0.41 -0.73
N VAL A 67 5.92 0.34 0.30
CA VAL A 67 5.53 0.03 1.68
C VAL A 67 4.01 0.13 1.86
N THR A 68 3.37 1.11 1.23
CA THR A 68 1.90 1.24 1.18
C THR A 68 1.25 0.03 0.50
N SER A 69 1.82 -0.44 -0.62
CA SER A 69 1.39 -1.68 -1.28
C SER A 69 1.47 -2.89 -0.36
N TYR A 70 2.55 -3.05 0.40
CA TYR A 70 2.71 -4.14 1.37
C TYR A 70 1.68 -4.05 2.50
N LEU A 71 1.46 -2.85 3.05
CA LEU A 71 0.44 -2.59 4.06
C LEU A 71 -0.95 -3.02 3.56
N CYS A 72 -1.34 -2.54 2.38
CA CYS A 72 -2.67 -2.79 1.84
C CYS A 72 -2.88 -4.27 1.49
N THR A 73 -1.86 -4.97 0.99
CA THR A 73 -1.93 -6.43 0.83
C THR A 73 -2.09 -7.13 2.17
N ALA A 74 -1.34 -6.76 3.21
CA ALA A 74 -1.49 -7.33 4.54
C ALA A 74 -2.89 -7.10 5.13
N LEU A 75 -3.50 -5.94 4.89
CA LEU A 75 -4.89 -5.66 5.27
C LEU A 75 -5.86 -6.65 4.62
N VAL A 76 -5.75 -6.89 3.30
CA VAL A 76 -6.60 -7.87 2.61
C VAL A 76 -6.37 -9.27 3.17
N GLU A 77 -5.11 -9.64 3.41
CA GLU A 77 -4.77 -10.97 3.93
C GLU A 77 -5.37 -11.24 5.31
N LEU A 78 -5.40 -10.22 6.17
CA LEU A 78 -5.90 -10.32 7.54
C LEU A 78 -7.41 -10.09 7.66
N LYS A 79 -8.00 -9.25 6.81
CA LYS A 79 -9.37 -8.73 6.97
C LYS A 79 -10.26 -8.88 5.73
N GLY A 80 -9.76 -9.52 4.66
CA GLY A 80 -10.54 -9.76 3.45
C GLY A 80 -11.05 -8.47 2.80
N ILE A 81 -12.35 -8.43 2.48
CA ILE A 81 -12.96 -7.30 1.78
C ILE A 81 -12.91 -5.99 2.56
N GLU A 82 -13.08 -6.05 3.89
CA GLU A 82 -12.98 -4.85 4.75
C GLU A 82 -11.55 -4.30 4.72
N GLY A 83 -10.57 -5.20 4.72
CA GLY A 83 -9.16 -4.85 4.54
C GLY A 83 -8.89 -4.19 3.19
N PHE A 84 -9.57 -4.64 2.14
CA PHE A 84 -9.45 -4.05 0.80
C PHE A 84 -10.00 -2.63 0.74
N VAL A 85 -11.21 -2.40 1.27
CA VAL A 85 -11.81 -1.05 1.37
C VAL A 85 -10.91 -0.11 2.14
N LYS A 86 -10.41 -0.54 3.28
CA LYS A 86 -9.47 0.25 4.10
C LYS A 86 -8.17 0.53 3.35
N GLY A 87 -7.63 -0.48 2.68
CA GLY A 87 -6.45 -0.36 1.84
C GLY A 87 -6.63 0.66 0.71
N LEU A 88 -7.79 0.63 0.03
CA LEU A 88 -8.13 1.59 -1.03
C LEU A 88 -8.13 3.04 -0.52
N LYS A 89 -8.75 3.30 0.64
CA LYS A 89 -8.76 4.63 1.26
C LYS A 89 -7.33 5.14 1.52
N ILE A 90 -6.52 4.31 2.17
CA ILE A 90 -5.12 4.66 2.48
C ILE A 90 -4.33 4.91 1.19
N TYR A 91 -4.50 4.05 0.17
CA TYR A 91 -3.79 4.16 -1.09
C TYR A 91 -4.17 5.43 -1.86
N LYS A 92 -5.47 5.73 -1.93
CA LYS A 92 -6.00 6.97 -2.50
C LYS A 92 -5.39 8.19 -1.80
N ASP A 93 -5.50 8.24 -0.48
CA ASP A 93 -5.03 9.40 0.29
C ASP A 93 -3.51 9.56 0.17
N MET A 94 -2.75 8.47 0.12
CA MET A 94 -1.30 8.50 -0.10
C MET A 94 -0.94 9.13 -1.44
N ILE A 95 -1.64 8.76 -2.52
CA ILE A 95 -1.46 9.34 -3.84
C ILE A 95 -1.88 10.81 -3.82
N GLU A 96 -3.07 11.11 -3.33
CA GLU A 96 -3.64 12.47 -3.35
C GLU A 96 -2.78 13.48 -2.58
N ASN A 97 -2.29 13.13 -1.38
CA ASN A 97 -1.63 14.08 -0.49
C ASN A 97 -0.12 14.15 -0.65
N PHE A 98 0.53 13.07 -1.09
CA PHE A 98 1.99 12.96 -1.03
C PHE A 98 2.66 12.70 -2.38
N TRP A 99 1.93 12.63 -3.49
CA TRP A 99 2.50 12.26 -4.79
C TRP A 99 3.77 13.03 -5.15
N GLU A 100 3.84 14.34 -4.93
CA GLU A 100 5.01 15.12 -5.35
C GLU A 100 6.31 14.68 -4.66
N ASN A 101 6.24 14.25 -3.39
CA ASN A 101 7.41 14.02 -2.54
C ASN A 101 7.56 12.58 -2.01
N LEU A 102 6.57 11.71 -2.23
CA LEU A 102 6.62 10.31 -1.78
C LEU A 102 7.69 9.50 -2.52
N PHE A 103 8.07 8.38 -1.91
CA PHE A 103 9.04 7.43 -2.44
C PHE A 103 8.36 6.27 -3.20
N PRO A 104 8.97 5.75 -4.28
CA PRO A 104 10.14 6.27 -4.97
C PRO A 104 9.91 7.70 -5.52
N PRO A 105 10.94 8.55 -5.64
CA PRO A 105 10.76 9.94 -6.08
C PRO A 105 10.09 10.04 -7.46
N LYS A 106 9.35 11.13 -7.75
CA LYS A 106 8.60 11.34 -9.02
C LYS A 106 9.45 11.12 -10.27
N LYS A 107 10.74 11.52 -10.25
CA LYS A 107 11.73 11.25 -11.32
C LYS A 107 11.99 9.77 -11.61
N ARG A 108 11.56 8.86 -10.73
CA ARG A 108 11.61 7.40 -10.87
C ARG A 108 10.18 6.84 -11.00
N LEU A 109 9.37 7.42 -11.90
CA LEU A 109 7.97 7.06 -12.09
C LEU A 109 7.73 5.56 -12.32
N ARG A 110 8.63 4.89 -13.06
CA ARG A 110 8.58 3.42 -13.24
C ARG A 110 8.60 2.64 -11.92
N GLY A 111 9.29 3.15 -10.90
CA GLY A 111 9.29 2.54 -9.56
C GLY A 111 7.94 2.66 -8.87
N ARG A 112 7.24 3.79 -9.02
CA ARG A 112 5.88 3.97 -8.52
C ARG A 112 4.88 3.05 -9.22
N ILE A 113 4.97 2.98 -10.55
CA ILE A 113 4.14 2.07 -11.37
C ILE A 113 4.33 0.62 -10.90
N ARG A 114 5.57 0.17 -10.72
CA ARG A 114 5.85 -1.19 -10.22
C ARG A 114 5.29 -1.46 -8.83
N ALA A 115 5.29 -0.48 -7.93
CA ALA A 115 4.68 -0.63 -6.60
C ALA A 115 3.15 -0.83 -6.71
N ILE A 116 2.50 -0.09 -7.61
CA ILE A 116 1.06 -0.21 -7.89
C ILE A 116 0.75 -1.55 -8.57
N GLU A 117 1.51 -1.94 -9.59
CA GLU A 117 1.36 -3.22 -10.29
C GLU A 117 1.50 -4.41 -9.33
N TRP A 118 2.51 -4.37 -8.45
CA TRP A 118 2.69 -5.40 -7.44
C TRP A 118 1.47 -5.51 -6.52
N TRP A 119 0.91 -4.38 -6.09
CA TRP A 119 -0.26 -4.36 -5.21
C TRP A 119 -1.50 -4.94 -5.91
N ILE A 120 -1.77 -4.52 -7.15
CA ILE A 120 -2.88 -5.02 -7.97
C ILE A 120 -2.78 -6.54 -8.12
N GLU A 121 -1.59 -7.05 -8.45
CA GLU A 121 -1.35 -8.49 -8.58
C GLU A 121 -1.63 -9.24 -7.27
N LYS A 122 -1.04 -8.79 -6.16
CA LYS A 122 -1.14 -9.51 -4.88
C LYS A 122 -2.54 -9.45 -4.29
N VAL A 123 -3.20 -8.30 -4.32
CA VAL A 123 -4.58 -8.17 -3.84
C VAL A 123 -5.54 -8.96 -4.73
N GLY A 124 -5.40 -8.87 -6.05
CA GLY A 124 -6.22 -9.66 -6.97
C GLY A 124 -6.12 -11.17 -6.70
N ASN A 125 -4.92 -11.67 -6.45
CA ASN A 125 -4.70 -13.08 -6.10
C ASN A 125 -5.24 -13.43 -4.71
N SER A 126 -5.10 -12.54 -3.73
CA SER A 126 -5.61 -12.73 -2.37
C SER A 126 -7.14 -12.81 -2.33
N LEU A 127 -7.83 -11.86 -2.99
CA LEU A 127 -9.29 -11.82 -3.07
C LEU A 127 -9.84 -13.06 -3.80
N LYS A 128 -9.20 -13.48 -4.90
CA LYS A 128 -9.57 -14.72 -5.61
C LYS A 128 -9.44 -15.95 -4.71
N ARG A 129 -8.32 -16.08 -3.99
CA ARG A 129 -8.06 -17.22 -3.10
C ARG A 129 -9.01 -17.28 -1.91
N LYS A 130 -9.48 -16.14 -1.42
CA LYS A 130 -10.40 -16.06 -0.28
C LYS A 130 -11.86 -16.37 -0.66
N GLU A 131 -12.16 -16.56 -1.95
CA GLU A 131 -13.49 -16.92 -2.45
C GLU A 131 -14.60 -16.04 -1.84
N ILE A 132 -14.49 -14.72 -2.01
CA ILE A 132 -15.46 -13.78 -1.45
C ILE A 132 -16.83 -14.02 -2.11
N LYS A 133 -17.75 -14.63 -1.35
CA LYS A 133 -19.04 -15.10 -1.86
C LYS A 133 -20.07 -13.99 -2.02
N GLU A 134 -20.05 -13.03 -1.10
CA GLU A 134 -20.99 -11.93 -1.06
C GLU A 134 -20.28 -10.68 -0.53
N ILE A 135 -20.51 -9.56 -1.22
CA ILE A 135 -20.03 -8.25 -0.80
C ILE A 135 -21.28 -7.42 -0.51
N PRO A 136 -21.45 -6.88 0.70
CA PRO A 136 -22.54 -5.97 1.00
C PRO A 136 -22.60 -4.83 -0.02
N GLU A 137 -23.80 -4.49 -0.50
CA GLU A 137 -24.02 -3.48 -1.55
C GLU A 137 -23.32 -2.15 -1.25
N GLU A 138 -23.33 -1.72 0.01
CA GLU A 138 -22.66 -0.48 0.44
C GLU A 138 -21.14 -0.56 0.30
N LEU A 139 -20.52 -1.71 0.63
CA LEU A 139 -19.08 -1.91 0.40
C LEU A 139 -18.78 -2.00 -1.10
N HIS A 140 -19.65 -2.61 -1.88
CA HIS A 140 -19.47 -2.70 -3.33
C HIS A 140 -19.48 -1.30 -3.98
N LYS A 141 -20.44 -0.43 -3.62
CA LYS A 141 -20.49 0.97 -4.08
C LYS A 141 -19.24 1.73 -3.66
N GLU A 142 -18.83 1.61 -2.40
CA GLU A 142 -17.65 2.28 -1.86
C GLU A 142 -16.36 1.85 -2.58
N ILE A 143 -16.20 0.55 -2.84
CA ILE A 143 -15.06 0.02 -3.61
C ILE A 143 -15.02 0.63 -5.01
N ASN A 144 -16.13 0.62 -5.73
CA ASN A 144 -16.19 1.15 -7.08
C ASN A 144 -15.87 2.65 -7.11
N GLN A 145 -16.43 3.42 -6.17
CA GLN A 145 -16.13 4.84 -6.05
C GLN A 145 -14.63 5.08 -5.80
N LEU A 146 -14.02 4.37 -4.83
CA LEU A 146 -12.60 4.54 -4.52
C LEU A 146 -11.70 4.15 -5.69
N LEU A 147 -12.05 3.08 -6.42
CA LEU A 147 -11.31 2.67 -7.62
C LEU A 147 -11.39 3.72 -8.73
N GLU A 148 -12.56 4.30 -8.98
CA GLU A 148 -12.73 5.38 -9.94
C GLU A 148 -11.94 6.64 -9.56
N GLU A 149 -11.91 6.99 -8.28
CA GLU A 149 -11.14 8.13 -7.77
C GLU A 149 -9.63 7.91 -7.94
N ILE A 150 -9.13 6.71 -7.59
CA ILE A 150 -7.72 6.34 -7.79
C ILE A 150 -7.36 6.33 -9.28
N ASP A 151 -8.21 5.78 -10.14
CA ASP A 151 -7.99 5.74 -11.59
C ASP A 151 -7.88 7.14 -12.19
N LYS A 152 -8.79 8.05 -11.80
CA LYS A 152 -8.73 9.47 -12.21
C LYS A 152 -7.46 10.15 -11.73
N LEU A 153 -7.08 9.95 -10.46
CA LEU A 153 -5.84 10.49 -9.90
C LEU A 153 -4.63 9.98 -10.69
N LEU A 154 -4.49 8.67 -10.86
CA LEU A 154 -3.35 8.08 -11.57
C LEU A 154 -3.32 8.50 -13.04
N THR A 155 -4.47 8.55 -13.73
CA THR A 155 -4.53 9.02 -15.11
C THR A 155 -3.97 10.44 -15.23
N ASN A 156 -4.39 11.35 -14.37
CA ASN A 156 -3.88 12.72 -14.38
C ASN A 156 -2.37 12.75 -14.09
N LEU A 157 -1.94 12.07 -13.02
CA LEU A 157 -0.55 12.11 -12.54
C LEU A 157 0.45 11.38 -13.44
N LEU A 158 -0.01 10.44 -14.27
CA LEU A 158 0.82 9.68 -15.22
C LEU A 158 0.81 10.26 -16.64
N THR A 159 -0.14 11.13 -16.97
CA THR A 159 -0.23 11.79 -18.28
C THR A 159 0.28 13.23 -18.29
N GLU A 160 0.63 13.79 -17.13
CA GLU A 160 1.36 15.05 -17.04
C GLU A 160 2.72 14.97 -17.77
N PRO A 161 3.01 15.89 -18.72
CA PRO A 161 4.23 15.89 -19.53
C PRO A 161 5.51 16.26 -18.77
#